data_AF-A0A149RZW9-F1
#
_entry.id   AF-A0A149RZW9-F1
#
_cell.length_a   1.000
_cell.length_b   1.000
_cell.length_c   1.000
_cell.angle_alpha   90.00
_cell.angle_beta   90.00
_cell.angle_gamma   90.00
#
_symmetry.space_group_name_H-M   'P 1'
#
loop_
_entity.id
_entity.type
_entity.pdbx_description
1 polymer ?
#
loop_
_entity_poly.entity_id
_entity_poly.type
_entity_poly.pdbx_seq_one_letter_code
_entity_poly.pdbx_strand_id
1 'polypeptide(L)'
;MDVLARYWQAERTILAMEATPEPPLAAPEYPAWESKFDTLIADRTRAIDQLVDLRAVTAEGRRGKAQIVERCLPSSVRWGDGSLDTPEIRLALSLARDVAV
;
A
#
# COMPACT_ATOMS: atom_id res chain seq x y z
N MET A 1 -0.65 6.92 13.66
CA MET A 1 -0.73 5.48 14.02
C MET A 1 -1.87 4.79 13.28
N ASP A 2 -3.06 5.39 13.20
CA ASP A 2 -4.22 4.78 12.51
C ASP A 2 -3.96 4.42 11.02
N VAL A 3 -3.36 5.34 10.25
CA VAL A 3 -3.11 5.12 8.81
C VAL A 3 -2.11 3.98 8.53
N LEU A 4 -1.04 3.87 9.33
CA LEU A 4 -0.08 2.76 9.22
C LEU A 4 -0.75 1.41 9.54
N ALA A 5 -1.59 1.37 10.58
CA ALA A 5 -2.32 0.17 10.94
C ALA A 5 -3.30 -0.25 9.82
N ARG A 6 -4.01 0.71 9.23
CA ARG A 6 -4.90 0.48 8.08
C ARG A 6 -4.16 -0.04 6.86
N TYR A 7 -3.01 0.54 6.51
CA TYR A 7 -2.16 0.02 5.42
C TYR A 7 -1.81 -1.45 5.67
N TRP A 8 -1.25 -1.75 6.84
CA TRP A 8 -0.82 -3.12 7.14
C TRP A 8 -1.97 -4.11 7.26
N GLN A 9 -3.15 -3.66 7.67
CA GLN A 9 -4.35 -4.49 7.70
C GLN A 9 -4.83 -4.86 6.30
N ALA A 10 -4.90 -3.88 5.39
CA ALA A 10 -5.22 -4.14 3.99
C ALA A 10 -4.19 -5.08 3.37
N GLU A 11 -2.90 -4.77 3.56
CA GLU A 11 -1.80 -5.54 2.96
C GLU A 11 -1.77 -7.00 3.40
N ARG A 12 -1.92 -7.28 4.71
CA ARG A 12 -1.97 -8.66 5.21
C ARG A 12 -3.20 -9.40 4.69
N THR A 13 -4.32 -8.71 4.52
CA THR A 13 -5.56 -9.34 4.02
C THR A 13 -5.44 -9.66 2.53
N ILE A 14 -4.83 -8.78 1.73
CA ILE A 14 -4.51 -9.01 0.32
C ILE A 14 -3.62 -10.25 0.19
N LEU A 15 -2.51 -10.29 0.94
CA LEU A 15 -1.59 -11.43 0.92
C LEU A 15 -2.28 -12.74 1.32
N ALA A 16 -3.19 -12.70 2.29
CA ALA A 16 -3.94 -13.88 2.70
C ALA A 16 -4.90 -14.36 1.60
N MET A 17 -5.50 -13.43 0.85
CA MET A 17 -6.35 -13.76 -0.31
C MET A 17 -5.53 -14.31 -1.48
N GLU A 18 -4.37 -13.72 -1.78
CA GLU A 18 -3.44 -14.18 -2.83
C GLU A 18 -2.82 -15.55 -2.53
N ALA A 19 -2.70 -15.92 -1.25
CA ALA A 19 -2.23 -17.23 -0.82
C ALA A 19 -3.26 -18.35 -1.03
N THR A 20 -4.52 -18.00 -1.31
CA THR A 20 -5.58 -18.95 -1.64
C THR A 20 -5.91 -18.88 -3.13
N PRO A 21 -6.28 -20.01 -3.78
CA PRO A 21 -6.73 -19.96 -5.16
C PRO A 21 -7.90 -19.01 -5.34
N GLU A 22 -7.80 -18.13 -6.33
CA GLU A 22 -8.90 -17.29 -6.78
C GLU A 22 -10.10 -18.17 -7.20
N PRO A 23 -11.34 -17.85 -6.77
CA PRO A 23 -12.52 -18.57 -7.22
C PRO A 23 -12.68 -18.48 -8.75
N PRO A 24 -13.17 -19.52 -9.43
CA PRO A 24 -13.48 -19.43 -10.85
C PRO A 24 -14.48 -18.31 -11.15
N LEU A 25 -14.37 -17.63 -12.30
CA LEU A 25 -15.31 -16.57 -12.73
C LEU A 25 -16.78 -16.99 -12.70
N ALA A 26 -17.06 -18.28 -12.93
CA ALA A 26 -18.41 -18.84 -12.92
C ALA A 26 -18.94 -19.18 -11.51
N ALA A 27 -18.10 -19.08 -10.48
CA ALA A 27 -18.46 -19.41 -9.12
C ALA A 27 -19.37 -18.33 -8.51
N PRO A 28 -20.44 -18.70 -7.79
CA PRO A 28 -21.35 -17.73 -7.16
C PRO A 28 -20.66 -16.75 -6.21
N GLU A 29 -19.56 -17.16 -5.57
CA GLU A 29 -18.76 -16.36 -4.65
C GLU A 29 -17.82 -15.36 -5.34
N TYR A 30 -17.57 -15.49 -6.65
CA TYR A 30 -16.59 -14.67 -7.36
C TYR A 30 -16.86 -13.16 -7.23
N PRO A 31 -18.07 -12.63 -7.44
CA PRO A 31 -18.31 -11.18 -7.33
C PRO A 31 -18.04 -10.63 -5.93
N ALA A 32 -18.29 -11.42 -4.88
CA ALA A 32 -18.02 -11.03 -3.51
C ALA A 32 -16.51 -11.05 -3.20
N TRP A 33 -15.80 -12.05 -3.75
CA TRP A 33 -14.34 -12.14 -3.66
C TRP A 33 -13.67 -10.95 -4.37
N GLU A 34 -14.06 -10.67 -5.61
CA GLU A 34 -13.54 -9.58 -6.43
C GLU A 34 -13.78 -8.21 -5.78
N SER A 35 -15.03 -7.93 -5.36
CA SER A 35 -15.37 -6.68 -4.68
C SER A 35 -14.58 -6.48 -3.38
N LYS A 36 -14.35 -7.55 -2.61
CA LYS A 36 -13.52 -7.49 -1.42
C LYS A 36 -12.06 -7.18 -1.76
N PHE A 37 -11.52 -7.84 -2.79
CA PHE A 37 -10.15 -7.62 -3.21
C PHE A 37 -9.94 -6.17 -3.68
N ASP A 38 -10.83 -5.66 -4.54
CA ASP A 38 -10.80 -4.28 -5.02
C ASP A 38 -10.87 -3.26 -3.88
N THR A 39 -11.74 -3.51 -2.90
CA THR A 39 -11.86 -2.65 -1.72
C THR A 39 -10.55 -2.59 -0.93
N LEU A 40 -9.89 -3.74 -0.73
CA LEU A 40 -8.62 -3.81 -0.03
C LEU A 40 -7.50 -3.08 -0.79
N ILE A 41 -7.46 -3.22 -2.12
CA ILE A 41 -6.52 -2.49 -2.98
C ILE A 41 -6.75 -0.98 -2.85
N ALA A 42 -8.00 -0.53 -2.94
CA ALA A 42 -8.36 0.87 -2.78
C ALA A 42 -7.99 1.43 -1.39
N ASP A 43 -8.24 0.67 -0.33
CA ASP A 43 -7.91 1.06 1.05
C ASP A 43 -6.40 1.14 1.28
N ARG A 44 -5.64 0.20 0.71
CA ARG A 44 -4.17 0.23 0.72
C ARG A 44 -3.65 1.48 0.02
N THR A 45 -4.12 1.76 -1.20
CA THR A 45 -3.70 2.94 -1.98
C THR A 45 -4.04 4.23 -1.24
N ARG A 46 -5.27 4.35 -0.71
CA ARG A 46 -5.69 5.51 0.09
C ARG A 46 -4.81 5.70 1.34
N ALA A 47 -4.39 4.62 1.98
CA ALA A 47 -3.49 4.70 3.13
C ALA A 47 -2.09 5.20 2.71
N ILE A 48 -1.57 4.78 1.56
CA ILE A 48 -0.32 5.30 1.00
C ILE A 48 -0.46 6.80 0.74
N ASP A 49 -1.48 7.24 0.02
CA ASP A 49 -1.70 8.67 -0.28
C ASP A 49 -1.76 9.51 1.00
N GLN A 50 -2.48 9.05 2.03
CA GLN A 50 -2.51 9.74 3.32
C GLN A 50 -1.13 9.79 4.00
N LEU A 51 -0.32 8.75 3.89
CA LEU A 51 1.04 8.75 4.43
C LEU A 51 1.99 9.68 3.67
N VAL A 52 1.76 9.91 2.38
CA VAL A 52 2.53 10.91 1.60
C VAL A 52 2.43 12.28 2.27
N ASP A 53 1.22 12.68 2.68
CA ASP A 53 0.93 14.01 3.21
C ASP A 53 1.28 14.17 4.70
N LEU A 54 1.44 13.06 5.44
CA LEU A 54 1.74 13.08 6.87
C LEU A 54 3.24 13.17 7.13
N ARG A 55 3.73 14.30 7.67
CA ARG A 55 5.14 14.41 8.09
C ARG A 55 5.49 13.44 9.23
N ALA A 56 6.54 12.65 9.06
CA ALA A 56 7.03 11.72 10.09
C ALA A 56 8.13 12.36 10.97
N VAL A 57 7.71 13.02 12.04
CA VAL A 57 8.63 13.71 12.97
C VAL A 57 9.33 12.77 13.95
N THR A 58 8.75 11.61 14.26
CA THR A 58 9.33 10.62 15.18
C THR A 58 10.11 9.55 14.43
N ALA A 59 11.10 8.94 15.11
CA ALA A 59 11.85 7.81 14.55
C ALA A 59 10.94 6.61 14.20
N GLU A 60 9.92 6.37 15.03
CA GLU A 60 8.92 5.33 14.77
C GLU A 60 8.09 5.62 13.51
N GLY A 61 7.64 6.87 13.32
CA GLY A 61 6.90 7.27 12.12
C GLY A 61 7.74 7.10 10.85
N ARG A 62 9.02 7.50 10.90
CA ARG A 62 9.95 7.33 9.77
C ARG A 62 10.18 5.86 9.46
N ARG A 63 10.40 5.04 10.49
CA ARG A 63 10.55 3.58 10.33
C ARG A 63 9.30 2.95 9.72
N GLY A 64 8.10 3.34 10.18
CA GLY A 64 6.84 2.85 9.64
C GLY A 64 6.67 3.16 8.16
N LYS A 65 6.97 4.39 7.74
CA LYS A 65 6.99 4.75 6.31
C LYS A 65 8.04 3.97 5.52
N ALA A 66 9.26 3.83 6.06
CA ALA A 66 10.34 3.10 5.39
C ALA A 66 9.97 1.65 5.09
N GLN A 67 9.35 0.95 6.03
CA GLN A 67 8.90 -0.43 5.84
C GLN A 67 7.86 -0.56 4.71
N ILE A 68 7.00 0.45 4.54
CA ILE A 68 6.03 0.48 3.45
C ILE A 68 6.75 0.71 2.13
N VAL A 69 7.65 1.71 2.06
CA VAL A 69 8.44 2.02 0.87
C VAL A 69 9.26 0.81 0.41
N GLU A 70 9.99 0.15 1.32
CA GLU A 70 10.76 -1.06 1.02
C GLU A 70 9.92 -2.16 0.37
N ARG A 71 8.65 -2.25 0.77
CA ARG A 71 7.73 -3.26 0.28
C ARG A 71 7.11 -2.91 -1.07
N CYS A 72 6.64 -1.68 -1.26
CA CYS A 72 5.84 -1.30 -2.43
C CYS A 72 6.67 -0.70 -3.57
N LEU A 73 7.77 0.00 -3.27
CA LEU A 73 8.56 0.71 -4.26
C LEU A 73 9.18 -0.21 -5.33
N PRO A 74 9.75 -1.40 -5.00
CA PRO A 74 10.34 -2.25 -6.03
C PRO A 74 9.36 -2.67 -7.12
N SER A 75 8.13 -3.01 -6.75
CA SER A 75 7.07 -3.38 -7.70
C SER A 75 6.63 -2.18 -8.54
N SER A 76 6.46 -1.01 -7.92
CA SER A 76 6.07 0.23 -8.60
C SER A 76 7.12 0.65 -9.64
N VAL A 77 8.42 0.54 -9.30
CA VAL A 77 9.52 0.85 -10.24
C VAL A 77 9.61 -0.18 -11.38
N ARG A 78 9.37 -1.46 -11.10
CA ARG A 78 9.50 -2.53 -12.08
C ARG A 78 8.36 -2.58 -13.10
N TRP A 79 7.14 -2.30 -12.65
CA TRP A 79 5.92 -2.52 -13.44
C TRP A 79 5.12 -1.24 -13.71
N GLY A 80 5.52 -0.11 -13.12
CA GLY A 80 4.86 1.18 -13.35
C GLY A 80 5.02 1.68 -14.78
N ASP A 81 4.21 2.67 -15.14
CA ASP A 81 4.24 3.39 -16.42
C ASP A 81 5.45 4.33 -16.57
N GLY A 82 6.40 4.30 -15.63
CA GLY A 82 7.53 5.21 -15.55
C GLY A 82 7.18 6.59 -15.02
N SER A 83 5.91 6.85 -14.65
CA SER A 83 5.50 8.09 -14.01
C SER A 83 6.05 8.18 -12.59
N LEU A 84 6.57 9.36 -12.24
CA LEU A 84 6.98 9.66 -10.86
C LEU A 84 5.79 10.04 -9.96
N ASP A 85 4.56 10.03 -10.50
CA ASP A 85 3.36 10.44 -9.78
C ASP A 85 2.60 9.27 -9.11
N THR A 86 3.21 8.07 -9.08
CA THR A 86 2.60 6.96 -8.34
C THR A 86 2.64 7.22 -6.83
N PRO A 87 1.60 6.80 -6.07
CA PRO A 87 1.57 6.96 -4.63
C PRO A 87 2.81 6.41 -3.92
N GLU A 88 3.37 5.29 -4.40
CA GLU A 88 4.57 4.66 -3.84
C GLU A 88 5.82 5.52 -4.01
N ILE A 89 6.02 6.11 -5.20
CA ILE A 89 7.15 7.01 -5.46
C ILE A 89 7.00 8.29 -4.64
N ARG A 90 5.78 8.85 -4.59
CA ARG A 90 5.49 10.02 -3.75
C ARG A 90 5.75 9.74 -2.26
N LEU A 91 5.47 8.52 -1.79
CA LEU A 91 5.75 8.12 -0.41
C LEU A 91 7.26 8.03 -0.14
N ALA A 92 8.04 7.50 -1.08
CA ALA A 92 9.50 7.47 -0.97
C ALA A 92 10.09 8.89 -0.88
N LEU A 93 9.59 9.82 -1.69
CA LEU A 93 10.00 11.23 -1.64
C LEU A 93 9.58 11.90 -0.33
N SER A 94 8.38 11.60 0.17
CA SER A 94 7.89 12.07 1.47
C SER A 94 8.80 11.61 2.61
N LEU A 95 9.19 10.33 2.62
CA LEU A 95 10.15 9.80 3.59
C LEU A 95 11.53 10.46 3.48
N ALA A 96 12.03 10.70 2.26
CA ALA A 96 13.29 11.40 2.04
C ALA A 96 13.28 12.80 2.67
N ARG A 97 12.16 13.53 2.54
CA ARG A 97 11.98 14.83 3.21
C ARG A 97 11.90 14.70 4.72
N ASP A 98 11.31 13.63 5.25
CA ASP A 98 11.23 13.40 6.69
C ASP A 98 12.60 13.13 7.34
N VAL A 99 13.55 12.53 6.60
CA VAL A 99 14.91 12.21 7.11
C VAL A 99 15.94 13.31 6.89
N ALA A 100 15.70 14.22 5.93
CA ALA A 100 16.65 15.28 5.58
C ALA A 100 16.66 16.47 6.57
N VAL A 101 15.84 16.41 7.63
CA VAL A 101 15.67 17.48 8.63
C VAL A 101 16.42 17.16 9.91
#